data_AF-A0A923MGR6-F1
#
_entry.id   AF-A0A923MGR6-F1
#
_cell.length_a   1.000
_cell.length_b   1.000
_cell.length_c   1.000
_cell.angle_alpha   90.00
_cell.angle_beta   90.00
_cell.angle_gamma   90.00
#
_symmetry.space_group_name_H-M   'P 1'
#
loop_
_entity.id
_entity.type
_entity.pdbx_description
1 polymer ?
#
loop_
_entity_poly.entity_id
_entity_poly.type
_entity_poly.pdbx_seq_one_letter_code
_entity_poly.pdbx_strand_id
1 'polypeptide(L)'
;MKDYRNQEMKNLSLMLCFLFLIWCTPALSFSMATEEQSRYEAISFLLESVLISAVLSSATLLWDCLIGSKLKDKLVGLGFIPRPGETIFTRIKENKLSDDRFQLYDAASLYSDIICNLPNNKKDRQKFENKMWYKIYLKYQEKGQVQQTQRDYLMCRDLYIETLGFTFFYLISPVVFSSIVVFSNKFLMVLFVLAVVLNICTHLKMNRFANTVLAVDIGNHKKSEN
;
A
#
# COMPACT_ATOMS: atom_id res chain seq x y z
N MET A 1 12.47 6.53 -11.71
CA MET A 1 11.96 5.41 -10.85
C MET A 1 11.24 5.91 -9.60
N LYS A 2 11.82 6.90 -8.90
CA LYS A 2 11.20 7.61 -7.78
C LYS A 2 9.96 8.42 -8.20
N ASP A 3 9.91 8.85 -9.46
CA ASP A 3 9.01 9.92 -9.92
C ASP A 3 7.54 9.52 -10.02
N TYR A 4 7.22 8.37 -10.62
CA TYR A 4 5.82 7.93 -10.75
C TYR A 4 5.20 7.56 -9.39
N ARG A 5 5.95 6.89 -8.51
CA ARG A 5 5.50 6.61 -7.14
C ARG A 5 5.29 7.91 -6.36
N ASN A 6 6.21 8.86 -6.49
CA ASN A 6 6.06 10.16 -5.84
C ASN A 6 4.85 10.93 -6.34
N GLN A 7 4.48 10.78 -7.62
CA GLN A 7 3.30 11.45 -8.17
C GLN A 7 2.00 10.92 -7.57
N GLU A 8 1.80 9.59 -7.54
CA GLU A 8 0.58 9.01 -6.98
C GLU A 8 0.42 9.29 -5.47
N MET A 9 1.51 9.22 -4.70
CA MET A 9 1.50 9.57 -3.27
C MET A 9 1.14 11.05 -3.08
N LYS A 10 1.73 11.95 -3.88
CA LYS A 10 1.37 13.38 -3.83
C LYS A 10 -0.08 13.64 -4.18
N ASN A 11 -0.62 12.92 -5.17
CA ASN A 11 -2.02 13.04 -5.57
C ASN A 11 -2.95 12.58 -4.43
N LEU A 12 -2.63 11.46 -3.78
CA LEU A 12 -3.36 10.98 -2.60
C LEU A 12 -3.31 12.00 -1.46
N SER A 13 -2.11 12.48 -1.12
CA SER A 13 -1.89 13.50 -0.09
C SER A 13 -2.71 14.76 -0.35
N LEU A 14 -2.70 15.27 -1.59
CA LEU A 14 -3.50 16.43 -2.01
C LEU A 14 -5.00 16.16 -1.91
N MET A 15 -5.47 15.00 -2.35
CA MET A 15 -6.88 14.62 -2.23
C MET A 15 -7.32 14.62 -0.76
N LEU A 16 -6.54 14.00 0.13
CA LEU A 16 -6.83 13.94 1.56
C LEU A 16 -6.76 15.33 2.21
N CYS A 17 -5.79 16.15 1.81
CA CYS A 17 -5.65 17.55 2.23
C CYS A 17 -6.90 18.37 1.89
N PHE A 18 -7.40 18.29 0.66
CA PHE A 18 -8.60 19.01 0.25
C PHE A 18 -9.86 18.49 0.94
N LEU A 19 -10.03 17.17 1.05
CA LEU A 19 -11.17 16.59 1.77
C LEU A 19 -11.16 16.98 3.26
N PHE A 20 -9.99 17.05 3.88
CA PHE A 20 -9.81 17.55 5.24
C PHE A 20 -10.23 19.02 5.35
N LEU A 21 -9.80 19.89 4.42
CA LEU A 21 -10.21 21.29 4.38
C LEU A 21 -11.73 21.48 4.19
N ILE A 22 -12.37 20.60 3.43
CA ILE A 22 -13.81 20.69 3.18
C ILE A 22 -14.63 20.24 4.39
N TRP A 23 -14.22 19.17 5.07
CA TRP A 23 -15.07 18.51 6.07
C TRP A 23 -14.61 18.66 7.51
N CYS A 24 -13.38 19.11 7.75
CA CYS A 24 -12.78 19.16 9.08
C CYS A 24 -12.34 20.58 9.49
N THR A 25 -12.50 21.59 8.63
CA THR A 25 -12.15 22.98 8.95
C THR A 25 -13.23 23.96 8.47
N PRO A 26 -13.29 25.19 9.03
CA PRO A 26 -14.25 26.19 8.61
C PRO A 26 -13.87 26.90 7.28
N ALA A 27 -12.82 26.44 6.60
CA ALA A 27 -12.22 27.13 5.44
C ALA A 27 -13.23 27.46 4.32
N LEU A 28 -14.20 26.58 4.09
CA LEU A 28 -15.22 26.74 3.05
C LEU A 28 -16.60 27.17 3.58
N SER A 29 -16.80 27.20 4.90
CA SER A 29 -18.05 27.68 5.50
C SER A 29 -18.14 29.21 5.55
N PHE A 30 -17.05 29.94 5.32
CA PHE A 30 -17.00 31.39 5.50
C PHE A 30 -17.46 32.21 4.27
N SER A 31 -17.86 31.58 3.15
CA SER A 31 -18.22 32.32 1.93
C SER A 31 -19.51 33.17 2.01
N MET A 32 -20.08 33.39 3.20
CA MET A 32 -21.40 33.99 3.45
C MET A 32 -21.43 35.07 4.54
N ALA A 33 -20.30 35.67 4.95
CA ALA A 33 -20.28 36.74 5.96
C ALA A 33 -20.12 38.14 5.33
N THR A 34 -21.05 39.05 5.63
CA THR A 34 -21.28 40.33 4.93
C THR A 34 -20.66 41.57 5.59
N GLU A 35 -19.72 41.47 6.53
CA GLU A 35 -19.13 42.64 7.22
C GLU A 35 -17.60 42.74 7.11
N GLU A 36 -17.01 43.94 7.10
CA GLU A 36 -15.56 44.13 6.91
C GLU A 36 -14.69 43.60 8.06
N GLN A 37 -15.12 43.75 9.32
CA GLN A 37 -14.44 43.15 10.48
C GLN A 37 -14.45 41.60 10.38
N SER A 38 -15.52 41.03 9.83
CA SER A 38 -15.65 39.60 9.59
C SER A 38 -14.69 39.08 8.50
N ARG A 39 -14.23 39.93 7.57
CA ARG A 39 -13.35 39.51 6.46
C ARG A 39 -11.92 39.21 6.92
N TYR A 40 -11.38 39.96 7.88
CA TYR A 40 -10.03 39.69 8.40
C TYR A 40 -9.99 38.37 9.20
N GLU A 41 -11.00 38.15 10.03
CA GLU A 41 -11.17 36.89 10.76
C GLU A 41 -11.36 35.71 9.79
N ALA A 42 -12.13 35.90 8.71
CA ALA A 42 -12.26 34.93 7.61
C ALA A 42 -10.93 34.45 7.06
N ILE A 43 -10.09 35.42 6.71
CA ILE A 43 -8.82 35.18 6.04
C ILE A 43 -7.87 34.50 7.03
N SER A 44 -7.89 34.91 8.30
CA SER A 44 -7.13 34.24 9.37
C SER A 44 -7.53 32.77 9.48
N PHE A 45 -8.82 32.46 9.63
CA PHE A 45 -9.29 31.08 9.73
C PHE A 45 -8.97 30.24 8.48
N LEU A 46 -9.08 30.84 7.29
CA LEU A 46 -8.73 30.17 6.05
C LEU A 46 -7.23 29.85 6.00
N LEU A 47 -6.37 30.81 6.32
CA LEU A 47 -4.91 30.61 6.35
C LEU A 47 -4.52 29.54 7.37
N GLU A 48 -5.05 29.61 8.59
CA GLU A 48 -4.75 28.61 9.62
C GLU A 48 -5.24 27.22 9.22
N SER A 49 -6.42 27.11 8.60
CA SER A 49 -6.95 25.84 8.09
C SER A 49 -6.04 25.22 7.03
N VAL A 50 -5.58 26.04 6.08
CA VAL A 50 -4.64 25.62 5.02
C VAL A 50 -3.31 25.19 5.62
N LEU A 51 -2.77 25.96 6.57
CA LEU A 51 -1.53 25.63 7.25
C LEU A 51 -1.63 24.30 8.01
N ILE A 52 -2.70 24.08 8.77
CA ILE A 52 -2.92 22.81 9.48
C ILE A 52 -3.00 21.64 8.50
N SER A 53 -3.75 21.78 7.41
CA SER A 53 -3.88 20.72 6.42
C SER A 53 -2.54 20.39 5.75
N ALA A 54 -1.74 21.41 5.45
CA ALA A 54 -0.38 21.25 4.91
C ALA A 54 0.56 20.57 5.91
N VAL A 55 0.48 20.92 7.20
CA VAL A 55 1.26 20.28 8.28
C VAL A 55 0.89 18.82 8.41
N LEU A 56 -0.40 18.48 8.43
CA LEU A 56 -0.87 17.09 8.51
C LEU A 56 -0.37 16.28 7.31
N SER A 57 -0.56 16.80 6.10
CA SER A 57 -0.12 16.14 4.86
C SER A 57 1.39 15.97 4.77
N SER A 58 2.17 16.90 5.32
CA SER A 58 3.63 16.77 5.39
C SER A 58 4.06 15.76 6.45
N ALA A 59 3.38 15.76 7.61
CA ALA A 59 3.64 14.81 8.68
C ALA A 59 3.38 13.36 8.25
N THR A 60 2.35 13.12 7.42
CA THR A 60 2.06 11.79 6.86
C THR A 60 3.14 11.30 5.90
N LEU A 61 3.67 12.18 5.06
CA LEU A 61 4.77 11.84 4.16
C LEU A 61 6.07 11.53 4.93
N LEU A 62 6.37 12.30 5.98
CA LEU A 62 7.50 12.02 6.87
C LEU A 62 7.31 10.70 7.63
N TRP A 63 6.10 10.45 8.12
CA TRP A 63 5.74 9.20 8.78
C TRP A 63 5.96 7.98 7.87
N ASP A 64 5.56 8.07 6.59
CA ASP A 64 5.83 7.01 5.61
C ASP A 64 7.33 6.73 5.44
N CYS A 65 8.17 7.77 5.50
CA CYS A 65 9.62 7.63 5.43
C CYS A 65 10.24 7.01 6.68
N LEU A 66 9.67 7.29 7.86
CA LEU A 66 10.14 6.78 9.15
C LEU A 66 9.81 5.29 9.35
N ILE A 67 8.70 4.82 8.80
CA ILE A 67 8.30 3.42 8.91
C ILE A 67 9.16 2.55 8.00
N GLY A 68 9.91 1.62 8.60
CA GLY A 68 10.69 0.64 7.86
C GLY A 68 9.82 -0.34 7.05
N SER A 69 10.32 -0.79 5.90
CA SER A 69 9.60 -1.70 4.97
C SER A 69 9.03 -2.95 5.64
N LYS A 70 9.76 -3.54 6.60
CA LYS A 70 9.27 -4.72 7.35
C LYS A 70 7.99 -4.43 8.12
N LEU A 71 7.87 -3.25 8.71
CA LEU A 71 6.68 -2.83 9.45
C LEU A 71 5.54 -2.51 8.49
N LYS A 72 5.81 -1.81 7.37
CA LYS A 72 4.82 -1.57 6.31
C LYS A 72 4.18 -2.86 5.82
N ASP A 73 5.01 -3.83 5.48
CA ASP A 73 4.54 -5.12 4.97
C ASP A 73 3.78 -5.94 6.04
N LYS A 74 4.01 -5.70 7.34
CA LYS A 74 3.23 -6.34 8.43
C LYS A 74 1.88 -5.66 8.64
N LEU A 75 1.80 -4.35 8.40
CA LEU A 75 0.55 -3.59 8.47
C LEU A 75 -0.39 -3.93 7.31
N VAL A 76 0.15 -4.23 6.13
CA VAL A 76 -0.62 -4.83 5.03
C VAL A 76 -1.19 -6.17 5.48
N GLY A 77 -2.50 -6.36 5.30
CA GLY A 77 -3.20 -7.54 5.79
C GLY A 77 -3.24 -7.67 7.32
N LEU A 78 -2.92 -6.59 8.05
CA LEU A 78 -2.96 -6.49 9.52
C LEU A 78 -2.20 -7.62 10.25
N GLY A 79 -1.20 -8.21 9.60
CA GLY A 79 -0.41 -9.32 10.12
C GLY A 79 -1.12 -10.68 10.10
N PHE A 80 -2.37 -10.77 9.63
CA PHE A 80 -3.12 -12.02 9.53
C PHE A 80 -2.94 -12.70 8.17
N ILE A 81 -2.77 -11.91 7.11
CA ILE A 81 -2.66 -12.41 5.74
C ILE A 81 -1.18 -12.60 5.40
N PRO A 82 -0.73 -13.84 5.14
CA PRO A 82 0.67 -14.10 4.79
C PRO A 82 0.99 -13.54 3.40
N ARG A 83 2.27 -13.32 3.14
CA ARG A 83 2.70 -12.85 1.82
C ARG A 83 2.55 -13.97 0.79
N PRO A 84 2.26 -13.63 -0.48
CA PRO A 84 2.20 -14.58 -1.57
C PRO A 84 3.48 -15.42 -1.68
N GLY A 85 4.66 -14.82 -1.52
CA GLY A 85 5.94 -15.54 -1.50
C GLY A 85 6.12 -16.51 -0.32
N GLU A 86 5.42 -16.30 0.80
CA GLU A 86 5.43 -17.20 1.96
C GLU A 86 4.51 -18.42 1.81
N THR A 87 3.70 -18.45 0.75
CA THR A 87 2.67 -19.49 0.54
C THR A 87 2.60 -19.97 -0.92
N ILE A 88 3.50 -19.53 -1.79
CA ILE A 88 3.40 -19.78 -3.23
C ILE A 88 3.56 -21.25 -3.57
N PHE A 89 4.49 -21.96 -2.94
CA PHE A 89 4.75 -23.37 -3.21
C PHE A 89 3.73 -24.27 -2.51
N THR A 90 3.25 -23.88 -1.32
CA THR A 90 2.08 -24.55 -0.72
C THR A 90 0.85 -24.42 -1.63
N ARG A 91 0.60 -23.25 -2.22
CA ARG A 91 -0.52 -23.06 -3.16
C ARG A 91 -0.37 -23.87 -4.45
N ILE A 92 0.86 -24.06 -4.94
CA ILE A 92 1.13 -24.98 -6.08
C ILE A 92 0.83 -26.41 -5.67
N LYS A 93 1.37 -26.88 -4.54
CA LYS A 93 1.14 -28.23 -4.01
C LYS A 93 -0.34 -28.57 -3.82
N GLU A 94 -1.14 -27.59 -3.37
CA GLU A 94 -2.56 -27.75 -3.09
C GLU A 94 -3.47 -27.48 -4.31
N ASN A 95 -2.92 -27.23 -5.51
CA ASN A 95 -3.68 -26.83 -6.70
C ASN A 95 -4.57 -25.59 -6.49
N LYS A 96 -4.13 -24.65 -5.63
CA LYS A 96 -4.85 -23.41 -5.30
C LYS A 96 -4.28 -22.17 -5.97
N LEU A 97 -3.18 -22.30 -6.70
CA LEU A 97 -2.62 -21.20 -7.47
C LEU A 97 -3.35 -21.10 -8.81
N SER A 98 -3.92 -19.93 -9.10
CA SER A 98 -4.59 -19.65 -10.38
C SER A 98 -3.81 -18.57 -11.11
N ASP A 99 -3.26 -18.89 -12.29
CA ASP A 99 -2.60 -17.93 -13.17
C ASP A 99 -2.59 -18.43 -14.62
N ASP A 100 -3.25 -17.72 -15.53
CA ASP A 100 -3.43 -18.18 -16.92
C ASP A 100 -2.13 -18.18 -17.75
N ARG A 101 -1.04 -17.61 -17.22
CA ARG A 101 0.24 -17.47 -17.95
C ARG A 101 1.09 -18.72 -17.94
N PHE A 102 0.80 -19.69 -17.07
CA PHE A 102 1.51 -20.97 -17.01
C PHE A 102 0.59 -22.09 -16.51
N GLN A 103 0.86 -23.33 -16.93
CA GLN A 103 0.12 -24.48 -16.43
C GLN A 103 0.64 -24.85 -15.04
N LEU A 104 -0.28 -25.15 -14.11
CA LEU A 104 0.07 -25.49 -12.74
C LEU A 104 0.87 -26.80 -12.66
N TYR A 105 0.64 -27.73 -13.60
CA TYR A 105 1.44 -28.96 -13.74
C TYR A 105 2.92 -28.66 -14.01
N ASP A 106 3.21 -27.74 -14.93
CA ASP A 106 4.58 -27.35 -15.26
C ASP A 106 5.30 -26.76 -14.05
N ALA A 107 4.58 -25.92 -13.28
CA ALA A 107 5.09 -25.35 -12.04
C ALA A 107 5.34 -26.42 -10.96
N ALA A 108 4.42 -27.37 -10.80
CA ALA A 108 4.56 -28.46 -9.84
C ALA A 108 5.75 -29.37 -10.17
N SER A 109 5.98 -29.64 -11.45
CA SER A 109 7.13 -30.40 -11.93
C SER A 109 8.45 -29.65 -11.67
N LEU A 110 8.55 -28.39 -12.14
CA LEU A 110 9.75 -27.57 -12.03
C LEU A 110 10.17 -27.32 -10.57
N TYR A 111 9.19 -27.15 -9.67
CA TYR A 111 9.44 -26.85 -8.26
C TYR A 111 9.27 -28.06 -7.34
N SER A 112 9.24 -29.27 -7.89
CA SER A 112 9.05 -30.51 -7.12
C SER A 112 10.02 -30.65 -5.94
N ASP A 113 11.31 -30.35 -6.15
CA ASP A 113 12.32 -30.38 -5.09
C ASP A 113 12.00 -29.41 -3.94
N ILE A 114 11.49 -28.22 -4.25
CA ILE A 114 11.10 -27.22 -3.24
C ILE A 114 9.86 -27.72 -2.48
N ILE A 115 8.89 -28.27 -3.20
CA ILE A 115 7.62 -28.76 -2.66
C ILE A 115 7.82 -29.97 -1.74
N CYS A 116 8.71 -30.90 -2.11
CA CYS A 116 9.05 -32.08 -1.32
C CYS A 116 9.77 -31.72 -0.01
N ASN A 117 10.52 -30.62 0.01
CA ASN A 117 11.28 -30.16 1.16
C ASN A 117 10.52 -29.14 2.06
N LEU A 118 9.21 -28.96 1.87
CA LEU A 118 8.41 -28.03 2.68
C LEU A 118 8.34 -28.46 4.15
N PRO A 119 8.75 -27.60 5.11
CA PRO A 119 8.62 -27.88 6.54
C PRO A 119 7.17 -28.09 7.01
N ASN A 120 6.97 -28.99 7.97
CA ASN A 120 5.65 -29.22 8.57
C ASN A 120 5.16 -28.03 9.42
N ASN A 121 6.06 -27.37 10.16
CA ASN A 121 5.69 -26.21 10.97
C ASN A 121 5.30 -25.01 10.09
N LYS A 122 4.15 -24.37 10.36
CA LYS A 122 3.63 -23.24 9.57
C LYS A 122 4.62 -22.08 9.45
N LYS A 123 5.25 -21.66 10.55
CA LYS A 123 6.16 -20.49 10.54
C LYS A 123 7.45 -20.80 9.79
N ASP A 124 7.99 -21.99 9.96
CA ASP A 124 9.22 -22.41 9.27
C ASP A 124 8.97 -22.64 7.79
N ARG A 125 7.79 -23.18 7.45
CA ARG A 125 7.33 -23.31 6.06
C ARG A 125 7.26 -21.97 5.36
N GLN A 126 6.60 -20.98 5.96
CA GLN A 126 6.49 -19.63 5.40
C GLN A 126 7.87 -18.98 5.14
N LYS A 127 8.80 -19.13 6.10
CA LYS A 127 10.18 -18.64 5.93
C LYS A 127 10.91 -19.38 4.82
N PHE A 128 10.78 -20.69 4.75
CA PHE A 128 11.41 -21.52 3.71
C PHE A 128 10.88 -21.17 2.32
N GLU A 129 9.56 -21.10 2.16
CA GLU A 129 8.91 -20.71 0.90
C GLU A 129 9.37 -19.34 0.44
N ASN A 130 9.32 -18.33 1.32
CA ASN A 130 9.73 -16.99 0.97
C ASN A 130 11.22 -16.94 0.59
N LYS A 131 12.08 -17.71 1.27
CA LYS A 131 13.51 -17.81 0.92
C LYS A 131 13.71 -18.40 -0.48
N MET A 132 13.00 -19.46 -0.83
CA MET A 132 13.14 -20.09 -2.15
C MET A 132 12.54 -19.22 -3.25
N TRP A 133 11.37 -18.63 -3.02
CA TRP A 133 10.77 -17.69 -3.97
C TRP A 133 11.69 -16.47 -4.19
N TYR A 134 12.30 -15.94 -3.13
CA TYR A 134 13.22 -14.81 -3.23
C TYR A 134 14.48 -15.13 -4.06
N LYS A 135 14.99 -16.36 -4.00
CA LYS A 135 16.11 -16.78 -4.87
C LYS A 135 15.71 -16.73 -6.35
N ILE A 136 14.51 -17.18 -6.70
CA ILE A 136 13.99 -17.11 -8.07
C ILE A 136 13.83 -15.65 -8.48
N TYR A 137 13.24 -14.82 -7.60
CA TYR A 137 13.11 -13.38 -7.85
C TYR A 137 14.46 -12.72 -8.18
N LEU A 138 15.52 -13.00 -7.42
CA LEU A 138 16.85 -12.40 -7.66
C LEU A 138 17.40 -12.72 -9.06
N LYS A 139 17.11 -13.91 -9.61
CA LYS A 139 17.52 -14.32 -10.97
C LYS A 139 16.83 -13.48 -12.06
N TYR A 140 15.62 -12.97 -11.79
CA TYR A 140 14.80 -12.27 -12.78
C TYR A 140 14.43 -10.84 -12.40
N GLN A 141 15.07 -10.27 -11.37
CA GLN A 141 14.73 -8.94 -10.87
C GLN A 141 14.85 -7.87 -11.95
N GLU A 142 15.79 -8.01 -12.89
CA GLU A 142 16.03 -7.05 -13.98
C GLU A 142 15.08 -7.23 -15.17
N LYS A 143 14.22 -8.25 -15.17
CA LYS A 143 13.21 -8.41 -16.21
C LYS A 143 12.14 -7.35 -16.02
N GLY A 144 11.87 -6.56 -17.06
CA GLY A 144 10.94 -5.43 -17.00
C GLY A 144 9.54 -5.78 -16.45
N GLN A 145 9.03 -6.99 -16.73
CA GLN A 145 7.75 -7.47 -16.18
C GLN A 145 7.79 -7.64 -14.65
N VAL A 146 8.91 -8.15 -14.11
CA VAL A 146 9.13 -8.33 -12.67
C VAL A 146 9.31 -6.96 -12.01
N GLN A 147 10.13 -6.08 -12.59
CA GLN A 147 10.31 -4.71 -12.10
C GLN A 147 8.98 -3.95 -12.05
N GLN A 148 8.16 -4.03 -13.10
CA GLN A 148 6.88 -3.33 -13.15
C GLN A 148 5.92 -3.83 -12.06
N THR A 149 5.78 -5.15 -11.91
CA THR A 149 4.87 -5.71 -10.89
C THR A 149 5.36 -5.48 -9.47
N GLN A 150 6.68 -5.45 -9.24
CA GLN A 150 7.27 -5.03 -7.98
C GLN A 150 6.95 -3.57 -7.67
N ARG A 151 7.10 -2.67 -8.66
CA ARG A 151 6.78 -1.25 -8.51
C ARG A 151 5.32 -1.02 -8.15
N ASP A 152 4.41 -1.68 -8.87
CA ASP A 152 2.97 -1.61 -8.60
C ASP A 152 2.64 -2.04 -7.16
N TYR A 153 3.23 -3.15 -6.70
CA TYR A 153 3.07 -3.62 -5.32
C TYR A 153 3.56 -2.59 -4.29
N LEU A 154 4.79 -2.11 -4.46
CA LEU A 154 5.38 -1.15 -3.52
C LEU A 154 4.60 0.15 -3.46
N MET A 155 4.09 0.62 -4.59
CA MET A 155 3.24 1.81 -4.67
C MET A 155 1.93 1.63 -3.91
N CYS A 156 1.18 0.55 -4.16
CA CYS A 156 -0.07 0.29 -3.44
C CYS A 156 0.14 0.15 -1.93
N ARG A 157 1.23 -0.52 -1.52
CA ARG A 157 1.61 -0.61 -0.11
C ARG A 157 1.85 0.77 0.48
N ASP A 158 2.68 1.59 -0.16
CA ASP A 158 3.05 2.91 0.37
C ASP A 158 1.79 3.81 0.46
N LEU A 159 0.86 3.76 -0.52
CA LEU A 159 -0.44 4.47 -0.47
C LEU A 159 -1.33 4.02 0.71
N TYR A 160 -1.38 2.71 0.99
CA TYR A 160 -2.10 2.19 2.15
C TYR A 160 -1.50 2.71 3.46
N ILE A 161 -0.16 2.70 3.58
CA ILE A 161 0.54 3.20 4.76
C ILE A 161 0.36 4.71 4.95
N GLU A 162 0.38 5.48 3.86
CA GLU A 162 0.07 6.91 3.90
C GLU A 162 -1.36 7.17 4.41
N THR A 163 -2.34 6.39 3.95
CA THR A 163 -3.73 6.49 4.42
C THR A 163 -3.85 6.19 5.92
N LEU A 164 -3.14 5.18 6.42
CA LEU A 164 -3.08 4.88 7.85
C LEU A 164 -2.40 6.00 8.64
N GLY A 165 -1.29 6.54 8.12
CA GLY A 165 -0.60 7.69 8.70
C GLY A 165 -1.52 8.91 8.79
N PHE A 166 -2.24 9.22 7.71
CA PHE A 166 -3.18 10.35 7.69
C PHE A 166 -4.30 10.14 8.69
N THR A 167 -4.83 8.92 8.78
CA THR A 167 -5.85 8.57 9.78
C THR A 167 -5.32 8.79 11.20
N PHE A 168 -4.10 8.35 11.50
CA PHE A 168 -3.47 8.56 12.81
C PHE A 168 -3.34 10.05 13.16
N PHE A 169 -2.79 10.87 12.26
CA PHE A 169 -2.66 12.31 12.52
C PHE A 169 -4.01 13.04 12.57
N TYR A 170 -4.98 12.61 11.77
CA TYR A 170 -6.34 13.12 11.81
C TYR A 170 -7.03 12.84 13.16
N LEU A 171 -6.83 11.67 13.77
CA LEU A 171 -7.43 11.38 15.07
C LEU A 171 -6.84 12.24 16.20
N ILE A 172 -5.59 12.68 16.06
CA ILE A 172 -4.90 13.53 17.02
C ILE A 172 -5.22 15.02 16.79
N SER A 173 -5.52 15.43 15.54
CA SER A 173 -5.63 16.83 15.18
C SER A 173 -6.73 17.64 15.89
N PRO A 174 -7.92 17.10 16.23
CA PRO A 174 -8.91 17.84 17.03
C PRO A 174 -8.44 18.14 18.46
N VAL A 175 -7.50 17.36 19.00
CA VAL A 175 -6.92 17.60 20.33
C VAL A 175 -5.84 18.68 20.26
N VAL A 176 -5.01 18.65 19.22
CA VAL A 176 -3.88 19.59 19.04
C VAL A 176 -4.34 20.93 18.49
N PHE A 177 -5.34 20.94 17.62
CA PHE A 177 -5.83 22.12 16.89
C PHE A 177 -7.33 22.34 17.14
N SER A 178 -7.75 22.26 18.40
CA SER A 178 -9.16 22.26 18.81
C SER A 178 -9.95 23.51 18.44
N SER A 179 -9.27 24.64 18.19
CA SER A 179 -9.91 25.90 17.79
C SER A 179 -10.40 25.89 16.33
N ILE A 180 -9.88 25.00 15.49
CA ILE A 180 -10.09 25.04 14.03
C ILE A 180 -10.57 23.70 13.50
N VAL A 181 -10.02 22.61 14.02
CA VAL A 181 -10.29 21.27 13.51
C VAL A 181 -11.53 20.69 14.16
N VAL A 182 -12.53 20.40 13.33
CA VAL A 182 -13.78 19.74 13.73
C VAL A 182 -13.71 18.27 13.34
N PHE A 183 -14.08 17.40 14.27
CA PHE A 183 -14.15 15.97 13.98
C PHE A 183 -15.32 15.64 13.04
N SER A 184 -15.01 14.98 11.93
CA SER A 184 -15.96 14.58 10.89
C SER A 184 -16.03 13.07 10.71
N ASN A 185 -17.19 12.50 11.03
CA ASN A 185 -17.49 11.09 10.77
C ASN A 185 -17.46 10.76 9.27
N LYS A 186 -17.83 11.71 8.40
CA LYS A 186 -17.80 11.52 6.94
C LYS A 186 -16.36 11.36 6.45
N PHE A 187 -15.46 12.21 6.92
CA PHE A 187 -14.04 12.12 6.57
C PHE A 187 -13.41 10.82 7.08
N LEU A 188 -13.72 10.43 8.33
CA LEU A 188 -13.27 9.16 8.88
C LEU A 188 -13.78 7.95 8.09
N MET A 189 -15.04 7.97 7.63
CA MET A 189 -15.59 6.92 6.77
C MET A 189 -14.83 6.81 5.45
N VAL A 190 -14.49 7.94 4.81
CA VAL A 190 -13.72 7.94 3.55
C VAL A 190 -12.31 7.36 3.77
N LEU A 191 -11.62 7.76 4.84
CA LEU A 191 -10.32 7.20 5.21
C LEU A 191 -10.40 5.68 5.42
N PHE A 192 -11.44 5.20 6.11
CA PHE A 192 -11.66 3.78 6.33
C PHE A 192 -11.89 3.01 5.01
N VAL A 193 -12.79 3.50 4.16
CA VAL A 193 -13.06 2.89 2.85
C VAL A 193 -11.79 2.84 2.00
N LEU A 194 -11.04 3.94 1.96
CA LEU A 194 -9.79 4.04 1.21
C LEU A 194 -8.73 3.06 1.74
N ALA A 195 -8.60 2.93 3.06
CA ALA A 195 -7.70 1.97 3.67
C ALA A 195 -8.07 0.52 3.30
N VAL A 196 -9.37 0.16 3.32
CA VAL A 196 -9.84 -1.16 2.90
C VAL A 196 -9.52 -1.43 1.42
N VAL A 197 -9.87 -0.51 0.53
CA VAL A 197 -9.64 -0.64 -0.91
C VAL A 197 -8.15 -0.76 -1.23
N LEU A 198 -7.30 0.10 -0.65
CA LEU A 198 -5.86 0.07 -0.88
C LEU A 198 -5.21 -1.20 -0.31
N ASN A 199 -5.71 -1.72 0.82
CA ASN A 199 -5.23 -2.99 1.37
C ASN A 199 -5.55 -4.16 0.42
N ILE A 200 -6.78 -4.23 -0.09
CA ILE A 200 -7.19 -5.22 -1.10
C ILE A 200 -6.31 -5.10 -2.36
N CYS A 201 -6.17 -3.88 -2.90
CA CYS A 201 -5.33 -3.62 -4.08
C CYS A 201 -3.87 -4.05 -3.85
N THR A 202 -3.32 -3.78 -2.67
CA THR A 202 -1.96 -4.19 -2.31
C THR A 202 -1.82 -5.71 -2.35
N HIS A 203 -2.78 -6.46 -1.79
CA HIS A 203 -2.75 -7.93 -1.85
C HIS A 203 -2.87 -8.48 -3.28
N LEU A 204 -3.73 -7.88 -4.11
CA LEU A 204 -3.85 -8.26 -5.52
C LEU A 204 -2.55 -8.02 -6.29
N LYS A 205 -1.92 -6.85 -6.12
CA LYS A 205 -0.64 -6.52 -6.77
C LYS A 205 0.51 -7.37 -6.23
N MET A 206 0.53 -7.65 -4.94
CA MET A 206 1.52 -8.55 -4.31
C MET A 206 1.42 -9.97 -4.88
N ASN A 207 0.20 -10.50 -5.05
CA ASN A 207 -0.03 -11.81 -5.66
C ASN A 207 0.45 -11.82 -7.12
N ARG A 208 0.07 -10.80 -7.90
CA ARG A 208 0.51 -10.66 -9.29
C ARG A 208 2.03 -10.61 -9.40
N PHE A 209 2.71 -9.88 -8.52
CA PHE A 209 4.18 -9.83 -8.48
C PHE A 209 4.77 -11.21 -8.23
N ALA A 210 4.32 -11.92 -7.20
CA ALA A 210 4.84 -13.24 -6.87
C ALA A 210 4.65 -14.26 -8.00
N ASN A 211 3.47 -14.26 -8.64
CA ASN A 211 3.20 -15.15 -9.77
C ASN A 211 3.98 -14.75 -11.04
N THR A 212 4.25 -13.46 -11.26
CA THR A 212 5.01 -12.99 -12.42
C THR A 212 6.46 -13.49 -12.36
N VAL A 213 7.04 -13.54 -11.17
CA VAL A 213 8.38 -14.15 -10.96
C VAL A 213 8.39 -15.61 -11.43
N LEU A 214 7.38 -16.41 -11.05
CA LEU A 214 7.30 -17.80 -11.48
C LEU A 214 7.01 -17.94 -12.98
N ALA A 215 6.10 -17.14 -13.53
CA ALA A 215 5.76 -17.18 -14.94
C ALA A 215 6.99 -16.92 -15.82
N VAL A 216 7.83 -15.96 -15.42
CA VAL A 216 9.09 -15.65 -16.11
C VAL A 216 10.10 -16.79 -15.96
N ASP A 217 10.23 -17.39 -14.78
CA ASP A 217 11.15 -18.51 -14.56
C ASP A 217 10.75 -19.74 -15.39
N ILE A 218 9.49 -20.17 -15.31
CA ILE A 218 8.93 -21.28 -16.10
C ILE A 218 9.10 -21.02 -17.61
N GLY A 219 8.77 -19.80 -18.06
CA GLY A 219 8.91 -19.43 -19.46
C GLY A 219 10.36 -19.43 -19.98
N ASN A 220 11.34 -19.15 -19.11
CA ASN A 220 12.75 -19.25 -19.48
C ASN A 220 13.27 -20.69 -19.43
N HIS A 221 12.80 -21.52 -18.49
CA HIS A 221 13.13 -22.95 -18.45
C HIS A 221 12.67 -23.68 -19.72
N LYS A 222 11.44 -23.43 -20.19
CA LYS A 222 10.94 -24.00 -21.45
C LYS A 222 11.73 -23.56 -22.69
N LYS A 223 12.36 -22.38 -22.65
CA LYS A 223 13.22 -21.89 -23.75
C LYS A 223 14.60 -22.52 -23.77
N SER A 224 15.10 -23.00 -22.64
CA SER A 224 16.39 -23.70 -22.57
C SER A 224 16.30 -25.19 -22.93
N GLU A 225 15.09 -25.77 -22.95
CA GLU A 225 14.84 -27.17 -23.30
C GLU A 225 14.57 -27.37 -24.81
N ASN A 226 14.31 -26.30 -25.55
CA ASN A 226 14.13 -26.27 -27.01
C ASN A 226 15.37 -25.71 -27.70
#